data_AF-A0A2E1QA98-F1
#
_entry.id   AF-A0A2E1QA98-F1
#
_cell.length_a   1.000
_cell.length_b   1.000
_cell.length_c   1.000
_cell.angle_alpha   90.00
_cell.angle_beta   90.00
_cell.angle_gamma   90.00
#
_symmetry.space_group_name_H-M   'P 1'
#
loop_
_entity.id
_entity.type
_entity.pdbx_description
1 polymer ?
#
loop_
_entity_poly.entity_id
_entity_poly.type
_entity_poly.pdbx_seq_one_letter_code
_entity_poly.pdbx_strand_id
1 'polypeptide(L)'
;MNSEMNLLNFIEKPTKEQVNQNLDENGKIRVSMNIFKFTGKYSTDFIINCPINPLRNEKELPSAIMNMITSSESYLKGIPIAEHVPDLTSKKDIAILEKLIN
;
A
#
# COMPACT_ATOMS: atom_id res chain seq x y z
N MET A 1 7.25 -6.10 5.70
CA MET A 1 7.32 -5.37 7.00
C MET A 1 8.38 -6.05 7.84
N ASN A 2 9.06 -5.33 8.74
CA ASN A 2 9.93 -5.97 9.75
C ASN A 2 9.11 -6.47 10.96
N SER A 3 9.78 -7.04 11.97
CA SER A 3 9.17 -7.53 13.22
C SER A 3 8.46 -6.43 14.02
N GLU A 4 8.90 -5.17 13.86
CA GLU A 4 8.25 -4.01 14.45
C GLU A 4 7.11 -3.47 13.60
N MET A 5 6.69 -4.12 12.50
CA MET A 5 5.68 -3.58 11.60
C MET A 5 6.06 -2.24 10.96
N ASN A 6 7.35 -1.98 10.73
CA ASN A 6 7.80 -0.91 9.85
C ASN A 6 7.84 -1.42 8.40
N LEU A 7 7.42 -0.57 7.46
CA LEU A 7 7.41 -0.88 6.02
C LEU A 7 8.83 -1.06 5.50
N LEU A 8 9.06 -2.17 4.79
CA LEU A 8 10.36 -2.49 4.18
C LEU A 8 10.32 -2.38 2.65
N ASN A 9 9.20 -2.77 2.05
CA ASN A 9 9.01 -2.77 0.61
C ASN A 9 7.52 -2.58 0.31
N PHE A 10 7.21 -1.86 -0.76
CA PHE A 10 5.85 -1.56 -1.20
C PHE A 10 5.79 -1.50 -2.72
N ILE A 11 5.13 -2.50 -3.32
CA ILE A 11 5.08 -2.69 -4.77
C ILE A 11 3.63 -2.52 -5.22
N GLU A 12 3.40 -1.58 -6.15
CA GLU A 12 2.09 -1.42 -6.81
C GLU A 12 1.88 -2.56 -7.81
N LYS A 13 0.71 -3.20 -7.75
CA LYS A 13 0.29 -4.28 -8.68
C LYS A 13 1.40 -5.32 -8.96
N PRO A 14 1.90 -6.01 -7.92
CA PRO A 14 3.03 -6.92 -8.06
C PRO A 14 2.68 -8.11 -8.95
N THR A 15 3.69 -8.65 -9.65
CA THR A 15 3.58 -9.95 -10.31
C THR A 15 3.54 -11.08 -9.29
N LYS A 16 3.16 -12.29 -9.73
CA LYS A 16 3.16 -13.48 -8.85
C LYS A 16 4.55 -13.77 -8.30
N GLU A 17 5.57 -13.60 -9.13
CA GLU A 17 6.97 -13.79 -8.76
C GLU A 17 7.38 -12.78 -7.67
N GLN A 18 7.01 -11.50 -7.84
CA GLN A 18 7.27 -10.47 -6.84
C GLN A 18 6.55 -10.76 -5.51
N VAL A 19 5.31 -11.25 -5.54
CA VAL A 19 4.60 -11.66 -4.33
C VAL A 19 5.34 -12.81 -3.62
N ASN A 20 5.72 -13.85 -4.35
CA ASN A 20 6.41 -15.02 -3.79
C ASN A 20 7.77 -14.66 -3.20
N GLN A 21 8.47 -13.67 -3.76
CA GLN A 21 9.76 -13.18 -3.26
C GLN A 21 9.65 -12.28 -2.02
N ASN A 22 8.44 -11.82 -1.66
CA ASN A 22 8.21 -10.83 -0.60
C ASN A 22 7.27 -11.34 0.50
N LEU A 23 7.18 -12.66 0.70
CA LEU A 23 6.44 -13.25 1.81
C LEU A 23 7.17 -12.97 3.15
N ASP A 24 6.42 -12.80 4.23
CA ASP A 24 6.99 -12.73 5.57
C ASP A 24 7.43 -14.11 6.08
N GLU A 25 8.02 -14.14 7.28
CA GLU A 25 8.51 -15.36 7.94
C GLU A 25 7.43 -16.46 8.12
N ASN A 26 6.15 -16.09 8.07
CA ASN A 26 5.02 -17.01 8.15
C ASN A 26 4.40 -17.33 6.78
N GLY A 27 5.07 -16.94 5.69
CA GLY A 27 4.58 -17.16 4.32
C GLY A 27 3.43 -16.24 3.93
N LYS A 28 3.21 -15.12 4.63
CA LYS A 28 2.09 -14.21 4.40
C LYS A 28 2.53 -12.95 3.65
N ILE A 29 1.68 -12.48 2.74
CA ILE A 29 1.77 -11.15 2.15
C ILE A 29 0.81 -10.19 2.85
N ARG A 30 1.17 -8.92 2.93
CA ARG A 30 0.30 -7.85 3.42
C ARG A 30 -0.12 -6.98 2.25
N VAL A 31 -1.41 -6.64 2.21
CA VAL A 31 -2.00 -5.80 1.19
C VAL A 31 -2.33 -4.46 1.83
N SER A 32 -2.00 -3.36 1.15
CA SER A 32 -2.44 -2.03 1.54
C SER A 32 -3.81 -1.75 0.93
N MET A 33 -4.75 -1.30 1.76
CA MET A 33 -6.07 -0.81 1.31
C MET A 33 -6.06 0.68 0.97
N ASN A 34 -4.87 1.27 0.78
CA ASN A 34 -4.68 2.67 0.40
C ASN A 34 -5.15 3.70 1.47
N ILE A 35 -5.12 3.33 2.75
CA ILE A 35 -5.44 4.22 3.88
C ILE A 35 -4.13 4.62 4.56
N PHE A 36 -3.84 5.92 4.56
CA PHE A 36 -2.58 6.45 5.11
C PHE A 36 -2.80 7.69 5.95
N LYS A 37 -1.90 7.86 6.93
CA LYS A 37 -1.75 9.09 7.70
C LYS A 37 -0.34 9.62 7.50
N PHE A 38 -0.23 10.82 6.96
CA PHE A 38 1.05 11.49 6.72
C PHE A 38 1.15 12.79 7.52
N THR A 39 2.38 13.19 7.80
CA THR A 39 2.71 14.54 8.25
C THR A 39 3.20 15.33 7.04
N GLY A 40 2.42 16.33 6.59
CA GLY A 40 2.66 17.03 5.32
C GLY A 40 4.09 17.57 5.16
N LYS A 41 4.69 18.10 6.23
CA LYS A 41 6.08 18.59 6.23
C LYS A 41 7.10 17.56 5.73
N TYR A 42 6.86 16.26 5.95
CA TYR A 42 7.79 15.19 5.59
C TYR A 42 7.40 14.47 4.30
N SER A 43 6.12 14.48 3.91
CA SER A 43 5.62 13.69 2.77
C SER A 43 5.41 14.48 1.49
N THR A 44 5.11 15.78 1.59
CA THR A 44 4.62 16.58 0.45
C THR A 44 5.59 16.56 -0.74
N ASP A 45 6.89 16.77 -0.49
CA ASP A 45 7.87 16.84 -1.57
C ASP A 45 8.02 15.50 -2.32
N PHE A 46 7.94 14.37 -1.61
CA PHE A 46 8.01 13.05 -2.22
C PHE A 46 6.76 12.71 -3.05
N ILE A 47 5.59 13.16 -2.61
CA ILE A 47 4.33 12.98 -3.35
C ILE A 47 4.32 13.85 -4.60
N ILE A 48 4.65 15.15 -4.48
CA ILE A 48 4.68 16.09 -5.60
C ILE A 48 5.70 15.65 -6.65
N ASN A 49 6.90 15.26 -6.23
CA ASN A 49 8.00 14.90 -7.12
C ASN A 49 8.08 13.40 -7.40
N CYS A 50 7.02 12.63 -7.11
CA CYS A 50 6.98 11.20 -7.43
C CYS A 50 7.25 10.99 -8.93
N PRO A 51 8.22 10.14 -9.31
CA PRO A 51 8.46 9.83 -10.71
C PRO A 51 7.23 9.14 -11.32
N ILE A 52 7.04 9.35 -12.63
CA ILE A 52 6.00 8.67 -13.39
C ILE A 52 6.48 7.25 -13.70
N ASN A 53 5.64 6.26 -13.41
CA ASN A 53 5.90 4.87 -13.76
C ASN A 53 5.93 4.72 -15.29
N PRO A 54 7.00 4.18 -15.90
CA PRO A 54 7.16 4.14 -17.35
C PRO A 54 6.19 3.19 -18.05
N LEU A 55 5.65 2.19 -17.34
CA LEU A 55 4.71 1.21 -17.90
C LEU A 55 3.26 1.73 -17.83
N ARG A 56 2.91 2.40 -16.72
CA ARG A 56 1.52 2.79 -16.42
C ARG A 56 1.24 4.27 -16.68
N ASN A 57 2.27 5.09 -16.87
CA ASN A 57 2.19 6.54 -17.04
C ASN A 57 1.43 7.24 -15.88
N GLU A 58 1.63 6.76 -14.65
CA GLU A 58 0.98 7.22 -13.42
C GLU A 58 2.04 7.59 -12.38
N LYS A 59 1.71 8.53 -11.47
CA LYS A 59 2.46 8.69 -10.21
C LYS A 59 1.91 7.70 -9.19
N GLU A 60 2.75 6.80 -8.71
CA GLU A 60 2.35 5.71 -7.82
C GLU A 60 2.66 6.05 -6.37
N LEU A 61 1.63 6.07 -5.52
CA LEU A 61 1.80 6.37 -4.09
C LEU A 61 2.79 5.41 -3.40
N PRO A 62 2.83 4.09 -3.71
CA PRO A 62 3.88 3.19 -3.21
C PRO A 62 5.29 3.69 -3.53
N SER A 63 5.56 4.16 -4.75
CA SER A 63 6.87 4.70 -5.13
C SER A 63 7.23 5.96 -4.36
N ALA A 64 6.29 6.88 -4.17
CA ALA A 64 6.50 8.09 -3.35
C ALA A 64 6.84 7.72 -1.90
N ILE A 65 6.12 6.77 -1.31
CA ILE A 65 6.35 6.28 0.05
C ILE A 65 7.73 5.61 0.14
N MET A 66 8.08 4.76 -0.82
CA MET A 66 9.39 4.09 -0.85
C MET A 66 10.52 5.11 -0.93
N ASN A 67 10.40 6.14 -1.76
CA ASN A 67 11.40 7.21 -1.85
C ASN A 67 11.53 7.97 -0.52
N MET A 68 10.41 8.26 0.15
CA MET A 68 10.38 8.95 1.43
C MET A 68 11.12 8.18 2.53
N ILE A 69 10.83 6.88 2.70
CA ILE A 69 11.41 6.06 3.78
C ILE A 69 12.86 5.63 3.50
N THR A 70 13.30 5.67 2.25
CA THR A 70 14.69 5.32 1.87
C THR A 70 15.62 6.54 1.85
N SER A 71 15.08 7.74 1.62
CA SER A 71 15.87 8.98 1.53
C SER A 71 15.92 9.77 2.84
N SER A 72 15.31 9.28 3.91
CA SER A 72 15.25 9.96 5.21
C SER A 72 15.23 8.95 6.36
N GLU A 73 15.44 9.43 7.58
CA GLU A 73 15.25 8.65 8.82
C GLU A 73 13.75 8.38 9.13
N SER A 74 12.85 8.64 8.17
CA SER A 74 11.41 8.41 8.34
C SER A 74 11.07 6.94 8.13
N TYR A 75 10.09 6.46 8.87
CA TYR A 75 9.51 5.14 8.69
C TYR A 75 8.00 5.22 8.55
N LEU A 76 7.39 4.20 7.95
CA LEU A 76 5.94 4.02 7.90
C LEU A 76 5.55 2.81 8.73
N LYS A 77 4.78 3.03 9.78
CA LYS A 77 4.25 1.96 10.64
C LYS A 77 2.99 1.37 10.01
N GLY A 78 2.98 0.06 9.78
CA GLY A 78 1.77 -0.65 9.37
C GLY A 78 0.94 -1.05 10.58
N ILE A 79 -0.37 -0.85 10.49
CA ILE A 79 -1.34 -1.30 11.48
C ILE A 79 -2.04 -2.53 10.89
N PRO A 80 -1.77 -3.75 11.39
CA PRO A 80 -2.35 -4.96 10.83
C PRO A 80 -3.82 -5.06 11.23
N ILE A 81 -4.70 -5.05 10.23
CA ILE A 81 -6.13 -5.29 10.39
C ILE A 81 -6.51 -6.45 9.45
N ALA A 82 -7.29 -7.39 9.96
CA ALA A 82 -7.82 -8.51 9.19
C ALA A 82 -9.33 -8.50 9.35
N GLU A 83 -9.99 -7.65 8.57
CA GLU A 83 -11.43 -7.53 8.52
C GLU A 83 -11.93 -7.73 7.10
N HIS A 84 -13.21 -8.05 6.96
CA HIS A 84 -13.85 -8.05 5.66
C HIS A 84 -14.03 -6.59 5.22
N VAL A 85 -13.20 -6.14 4.28
CA VAL A 85 -13.36 -4.83 3.65
C VAL A 85 -14.20 -5.04 2.39
N PRO A 86 -15.47 -4.59 2.36
CA PRO A 86 -16.29 -4.71 1.17
C PRO A 86 -15.67 -3.85 0.06
N ASP A 87 -15.64 -4.41 -1.13
CA ASP A 87 -15.10 -3.77 -2.33
C ASP A 87 -16.23 -3.36 -3.27
N LEU A 88 -15.97 -2.44 -4.19
CA LEU A 88 -16.88 -2.03 -5.26
C LEU A 88 -16.25 -2.22 -6.66
N THR A 89 -15.32 -3.18 -6.78
CA THR A 89 -14.61 -3.47 -8.02
C THR A 89 -15.52 -4.01 -9.13
N SER A 90 -16.55 -4.78 -8.80
CA SER A 90 -17.47 -5.38 -9.75
C SER A 90 -18.94 -5.01 -9.48
N LYS A 91 -19.78 -5.11 -10.51
CA LYS A 91 -21.23 -4.86 -10.38
C LYS A 91 -21.91 -5.75 -9.34
N LYS A 92 -21.38 -6.96 -9.10
CA LYS A 92 -21.95 -7.91 -8.12
C LYS A 92 -21.72 -7.44 -6.68
N ASP A 93 -20.69 -6.64 -6.44
CA ASP A 93 -20.30 -6.24 -5.09
C ASP A 93 -21.26 -5.20 -4.49
N ILE A 94 -21.97 -4.44 -5.34
CA ILE A 94 -23.00 -3.47 -4.91
C ILE A 94 -24.07 -4.15 -4.04
N ALA A 95 -24.59 -5.30 -4.50
CA ALA A 95 -25.65 -6.02 -3.78
C ALA A 95 -25.15 -6.63 -2.46
N ILE A 96 -23.84 -6.85 -2.32
CA ILE A 96 -23.23 -7.28 -1.05
C ILE A 96 -23.16 -6.09 -0.10
N LEU A 97 -22.69 -4.94 -0.59
CA LEU A 97 -22.56 -3.72 0.22
C LEU A 97 -23.93 -3.22 0.72
N GLU A 98 -24.97 -3.25 -0.12
CA GLU A 98 -26.34 -2.87 0.28
C GLU A 98 -26.85 -3.68 1.48
N LYS A 99 -26.44 -4.94 1.64
CA LYS A 99 -26.82 -5.77 2.79
C LYS A 99 -26.02 -5.48 4.06
N LEU A 100 -24.86 -4.85 3.93
CA LEU A 100 -23.99 -4.51 5.07
C LEU A 100 -24.35 -3.16 5.69
N ILE A 101 -24.96 -2.26 4.91
CA ILE A 101 -25.26 -0.88 5.33
C ILE A 101 -26.75 -0.63 5.64
N ASN A 102 -27.63 -1.57 5.29
CA ASN A 102 -29.07 -1.55 5.62
C ASN A 102 -29.37 -2.55 6.74
#